data_AF-A0A7W9MS59-F1
#
_entry.id   AF-A0A7W9MS59-F1
#
_cell.length_a   1.000
_cell.length_b   1.000
_cell.length_c   1.000
_cell.angle_alpha   90.00
_cell.angle_beta   90.00
_cell.angle_gamma   90.00
#
_symmetry.space_group_name_H-M   'P 1'
#
loop_
_entity.id
_entity.type
_entity.pdbx_description
1 polymer ?
#
loop_
_entity_poly.entity_id
_entity_poly.type
_entity_poly.pdbx_seq_one_letter_code
_entity_poly.pdbx_strand_id
1 'polypeptide(L)' 'MEVVEVIATPRGVQPAKAVLVLRGITIRHAAAQTDYDRNYVGAVLNGRMVPGPKFKRRMSAFLELPEDELFRDRSEQMAS' A
#
# COMPACT_ATOMS: atom_id res chain seq x y z
N MET A 1 24.82 -2.64 -8.24
CA MET A 1 23.75 -3.21 -7.41
C MET A 1 23.19 -2.07 -6.59
N GLU A 2 22.04 -1.52 -7.01
CA GLU A 2 21.35 -0.49 -6.24
C GLU A 2 20.68 -1.16 -5.04
N VAL A 3 21.06 -0.72 -3.84
CA VAL A 3 20.47 -1.17 -2.59
C VAL A 3 19.20 -0.34 -2.42
N VAL A 4 18.05 -0.91 -2.75
CA VAL A 4 16.76 -0.26 -2.46
C VAL A 4 16.59 -0.30 -0.94
N GLU A 5 16.87 0.82 -0.28
CA GLU A 5 16.63 0.96 1.16
C GLU A 5 15.15 0.67 1.45
N VAL A 6 14.91 -0.38 2.24
CA VAL A 6 13.58 -0.75 2.70
C VAL A 6 13.09 0.39 3.60
N ILE A 7 12.19 1.21 3.07
CA ILE A 7 11.59 2.32 3.81
C ILE A 7 10.80 1.71 4.96
N ALA A 8 11.33 1.83 6.19
CA ALA A 8 10.69 1.33 7.38
C ALA A 8 9.37 2.08 7.62
N THR A 9 8.25 1.53 7.16
CA THR A 9 6.93 2.08 7.49
C THR A 9 6.55 1.77 8.94
N PRO A 10 5.92 2.72 9.67
CA PRO A 10 5.40 2.48 11.02
C PRO A 10 4.54 1.22 11.08
N ARG A 11 4.53 0.51 12.22
CA ARG A 11 3.69 -0.69 12.41
C ARG A 11 2.24 -0.40 12.01
N GLY A 12 1.68 -1.26 11.18
CA GLY A 12 0.34 -1.13 10.60
C GLY A 12 0.27 -0.38 9.27
N VAL A 13 1.23 0.48 8.93
CA VAL A 13 1.22 1.21 7.65
C VAL A 13 1.67 0.31 6.51
N GLN A 14 0.87 0.25 5.44
CA GLN A 14 1.19 -0.55 4.27
C GLN A 14 2.35 0.08 3.48
N PRO A 15 3.32 -0.71 2.99
CA PRO A 15 4.42 -0.22 2.16
C PRO A 15 3.98 0.62 0.97
N ALA A 16 2.83 0.28 0.36
CA ALA A 16 2.23 1.07 -0.72
C ALA A 16 2.10 2.57 -0.37
N LYS A 17 1.89 2.93 0.90
CA LYS A 17 1.83 4.33 1.32
C LYS A 17 3.16 5.06 1.12
N ALA A 18 4.28 4.40 1.41
CA ALA A 18 5.60 4.99 1.21
C ALA A 18 5.90 5.19 -0.28
N VAL A 19 5.52 4.22 -1.11
CA VAL A 19 5.63 4.32 -2.58
C VAL A 19 4.84 5.53 -3.10
N LEU A 20 3.61 5.74 -2.63
CA LEU A 20 2.83 6.91 -3.02
C LEU A 20 3.52 8.23 -2.64
N VAL A 21 4.06 8.32 -1.42
CA VAL A 21 4.77 9.52 -0.94
C VAL A 21 6.02 9.79 -1.78
N LEU A 22 6.84 8.78 -2.02
CA LEU A 22 8.06 8.92 -2.83
C LEU A 22 7.77 9.37 -4.26
N ARG A 23 6.68 8.87 -4.86
CA ARG A 23 6.28 9.22 -6.23
C ARG A 23 5.46 10.52 -6.31
N GLY A 24 5.27 11.23 -5.19
CA GLY A 24 4.43 12.44 -5.14
C GLY A 24 2.95 12.18 -5.46
N ILE A 25 2.49 10.93 -5.33
CA ILE A 25 1.12 10.54 -5.63
C ILE A 25 0.25 10.76 -4.39
N THR A 26 -0.80 11.56 -4.53
CA THR A 26 -1.77 11.75 -3.44
C THR A 26 -2.71 10.55 -3.32
N ILE A 27 -3.23 10.32 -2.11
CA ILE A 27 -4.28 9.30 -1.87
C ILE A 27 -5.51 9.55 -2.77
N ARG A 28 -5.86 10.81 -3.03
CA ARG A 28 -6.97 11.17 -3.93
C ARG A 28 -6.68 10.69 -5.36
N HIS A 29 -5.47 10.89 -5.85
CA HIS A 29 -5.08 10.44 -7.18
C HIS A 29 -5.06 8.91 -7.26
N ALA A 30 -4.45 8.23 -6.29
CA ALA A 30 -4.43 6.76 -6.24
C ALA A 30 -5.85 6.16 -6.18
N ALA A 31 -6.75 6.78 -5.42
CA ALA A 31 -8.16 6.40 -5.36
C ALA A 31 -8.85 6.52 -6.73
N ALA A 32 -8.64 7.62 -7.45
CA ALA A 32 -9.18 7.82 -8.79
C ALA A 32 -8.62 6.80 -9.81
N GLN A 33 -7.33 6.49 -9.76
CA GLN A 33 -6.69 5.56 -10.70
C GLN A 33 -7.07 4.09 -10.43
N THR A 34 -7.35 3.75 -9.18
CA THR A 34 -7.70 2.37 -8.80
C THR A 34 -9.20 2.10 -8.78
N ASP A 35 -10.04 3.12 -9.00
CA ASP A 35 -11.50 3.06 -8.92
C ASP A 35 -11.99 2.63 -7.51
N TYR A 36 -11.43 3.27 -6.48
CA TYR A 36 -11.82 3.06 -5.09
C TYR A 36 -12.11 4.38 -4.37
N ASP A 37 -12.95 4.30 -3.33
CA ASP A 37 -13.20 5.44 -2.47
C ASP A 37 -11.93 5.91 -1.74
N ARG A 38 -11.76 7.22 -1.64
CA ARG A 38 -10.57 7.84 -1.01
C ARG A 38 -10.42 7.44 0.46
N ASN A 39 -11.53 7.31 1.20
CA ASN A 39 -11.49 6.91 2.61
C ASN A 39 -11.12 5.43 2.72
N TYR A 40 -11.61 4.58 1.82
CA TYR A 40 -11.19 3.17 1.74
C TYR A 40 -9.67 3.06 1.51
N VAL A 41 -9.14 3.72 0.48
CA VAL A 41 -7.69 3.72 0.20
C VAL A 41 -6.90 4.23 1.42
N GLY A 42 -7.34 5.34 2.01
CA GLY A 42 -6.73 5.88 3.22
C GLY A 42 -6.85 4.97 4.45
N ALA A 43 -7.92 4.19 4.60
CA ALA A 43 -8.06 3.24 5.70
C ALA A 43 -7.09 2.07 5.55
N VAL A 44 -7.03 1.49 4.34
CA VAL A 44 -6.15 0.37 4.00
C VAL A 44 -4.68 0.75 4.14
N LEU A 45 -4.25 1.85 3.52
CA LEU A 45 -2.84 2.26 3.52
C LEU A 45 -2.31 2.61 4.92
N ASN A 46 -3.20 3.01 5.83
CA ASN A 46 -2.87 3.28 7.23
C ASN A 46 -3.10 2.06 8.15
N GLY A 47 -3.37 0.87 7.61
CA GLY A 47 -3.55 -0.36 8.40
C GLY A 47 -4.87 -0.50 9.13
N ARG A 48 -5.77 0.47 8.97
CA ARG A 48 -7.07 0.48 9.66
C ARG A 48 -8.08 -0.48 9.03
N MET A 49 -7.79 -0.97 7.83
CA MET A 49 -8.63 -1.92 7.10
C MET A 49 -7.78 -2.94 6.34
N VAL A 50 -8.29 -4.16 6.21
CA VAL A 50 -7.65 -5.21 5.43
C VAL A 50 -7.91 -4.98 3.94
N PRO A 51 -6.88 -4.93 3.08
CA PRO A 51 -7.07 -4.82 1.64
C PRO A 51 -7.77 -6.07 1.08
N GLY A 52 -8.78 -5.88 0.24
CA GLY A 52 -9.35 -6.97 -0.54
C GLY A 52 -8.44 -7.37 -1.71
N PRO A 53 -8.54 -8.61 -2.23
CA PRO A 53 -7.68 -9.09 -3.33
C PRO A 53 -7.77 -8.23 -4.60
N LYS A 54 -8.97 -7.75 -4.95
CA LYS A 54 -9.18 -6.87 -6.11
C LYS A 54 -8.45 -5.53 -5.94
N PHE A 55 -8.43 -4.99 -4.73
CA PHE A 55 -7.73 -3.74 -4.43
C PHE A 55 -6.22 -3.93 -4.53
N LYS A 56 -5.67 -5.02 -3.97
CA LYS A 56 -4.25 -5.35 -4.07
C LYS A 56 -3.80 -5.40 -5.54
N ARG A 57 -4.52 -6.14 -6.38
CA ARG A 57 -4.28 -6.23 -7.83
C ARG A 57 -4.29 -4.88 -8.53
N ARG A 58 -5.30 -4.04 -8.26
CA ARG A 58 -5.45 -2.72 -8.89
C ARG A 58 -4.32 -1.76 -8.49
N MET A 59 -3.97 -1.74 -7.21
CA MET A 59 -2.88 -0.91 -6.71
C MET A 59 -1.51 -1.40 -7.21
N SER A 60 -1.31 -2.72 -7.28
CA SER A 60 -0.12 -3.34 -7.85
C SER A 60 0.06 -2.97 -9.32
N ALA A 61 -1.01 -3.08 -10.13
CA ALA A 61 -0.98 -2.66 -11.52
C ALA A 61 -0.72 -1.15 -11.68
N PHE A 62 -1.33 -0.31 -10.83
CA PHE A 62 -1.12 1.14 -10.87
C PHE A 62 0.29 1.56 -10.46
N LEU A 63 0.89 0.88 -9.48
CA LEU A 63 2.23 1.20 -8.98
C LEU A 63 3.34 0.41 -9.69
N GLU A 64 2.98 -0.54 -10.56
CA GLU A 64 3.90 -1.40 -11.28
C GLU A 64 4.87 -2.13 -10.32
N LEU A 65 4.33 -2.60 -9.19
CA LEU A 65 5.07 -3.30 -8.14
C LEU A 65 4.26 -4.51 -7.68
N PRO A 66 4.90 -5.60 -7.24
CA PRO A 66 4.21 -6.81 -6.85
C PRO A 66 3.44 -6.62 -5.52
N GLU A 67 2.39 -7.42 -5.32
CA GLU A 67 1.45 -7.22 -4.20
C GLU A 67 2.11 -7.40 -2.82
N ASP A 68 3.08 -8.30 -2.71
CA ASP A 68 3.85 -8.60 -1.49
C ASP A 68 4.78 -7.46 -1.09
N GLU A 69 5.34 -6.73 -2.05
CA GLU A 69 6.10 -5.50 -1.78
C GLU A 69 5.21 -4.35 -1.32
N LEU A 70 3.94 -4.34 -1.74
CA LEU A 70 3.01 -3.23 -1.48
C LEU A 70 2.14 -3.44 -0.24
N PHE A 71 1.86 -4.69 0.13
CA PHE A 71 0.91 -5.05 1.17
C PHE A 71 1.45 -6.13 2.10
N ARG A 72 1.48 -5.83 3.39
CA ARG A 72 1.80 -6.81 4.44
C ARG A 72 0.57 -7.65 4.74
N ASP A 73 0.75 -8.97 4.81
CA ASP A 73 -0.29 -9.87 5.29
C ASP A 73 -0.41 -9.78 6.82
N ARG A 74 -1.65 -9.77 7.32
CA ARG A 74 -1.93 -9.63 8.77
C ARG A 74 -1.34 -10.76 9.61
N SER A 75 -1.03 -11.91 9.02
CA SER A 75 -0.40 -13.06 9.69
C SER A 75 0.98 -12.74 10.25
N GLU A 76 1.70 -11.75 9.71
CA GLU A 76 3.00 -11.32 10.23
C GLU A 76 2.91 -10.35 11.42
N GLN A 77 1.70 -9.86 11.75
CA GLN A 77 1.49 -8.86 12.81
C GLN A 77 1.15 -9.48 14.18
N MET A 78 0.95 -10.80 14.25
CA MET A 78 0.61 -11.53 15.48
C MET A 78 1.73 -12.44 15.99
N ALA A 79 2.87 -12.51 15.31
CA ALA A 79 4.05 -13.23 15.77
C ALA A 79 5.00 -12.25 16.50
N SER A 80 4.60 -11.78 17.69
CA SER A 80 5.50 -11.16 18.66
C SER A 80 4.96 -11.32 20.06
#